data_AF-A0A7Y0CQF9-F1
#
_entry.id   AF-A0A7Y0CQF9-F1
#
_cell.length_a   1.000
_cell.length_b   1.000
_cell.length_c   1.000
_cell.angle_alpha   90.00
_cell.angle_beta   90.00
_cell.angle_gamma   90.00
#
_symmetry.space_group_name_H-M   'P 1'
#
loop_
_entity.id
_entity.type
_entity.pdbx_description
1 polymer ?
#
loop_
_entity_poly.entity_id
_entity_poly.type
_entity_poly.pdbx_seq_one_letter_code
_entity_poly.pdbx_strand_id
1 'polypeptide(L)'
;MARNTLFSTPFPGGFLGKTIEQVIIENGTQDPQQLGAHLGAAWCNLQMGWVDASVLSLEVLEKMWAGRISGYYPIDGALLPVWGPTDIVTYLKTTMPL
;
A
#
# COMPACT_ATOMS: atom_id res chain seq x y z
N MET A 1 -6.45 15.36 6.65
CA MET A 1 -6.46 14.45 7.82
C MET A 1 -5.69 13.17 7.55
N ALA A 2 -5.93 12.44 6.45
CA ALA A 2 -5.23 11.18 6.13
C ALA A 2 -3.69 11.28 6.12
N ARG A 3 -3.11 12.27 5.45
CA ARG A 3 -1.63 12.41 5.34
C ARG A 3 -0.89 12.50 6.68
N ASN A 4 -1.52 13.08 7.71
CA ASN A 4 -0.93 13.24 9.04
C ASN A 4 -1.22 12.05 9.99
N THR A 5 -1.91 11.02 9.49
CA THR A 5 -2.15 9.77 10.22
C THR A 5 -0.88 8.94 10.24
N LEU A 6 -0.63 8.21 11.34
CA LEU A 6 0.48 7.26 11.42
C LEU A 6 0.33 6.17 10.35
N PHE A 7 1.42 5.82 9.68
CA PHE A 7 1.43 4.74 8.69
C PHE A 7 0.92 3.43 9.30
N SER A 8 1.26 3.18 10.57
CA SER A 8 0.82 2.00 11.32
C SER A 8 -0.68 1.92 11.59
N THR A 9 -1.45 2.98 11.32
CA THR A 9 -2.91 2.99 11.51
C THR A 9 -3.60 2.14 10.43
N PRO A 10 -3.44 2.41 9.12
CA PRO A 10 -3.94 1.52 8.08
C PRO A 10 -3.02 0.33 7.76
N PHE A 11 -1.74 0.37 8.15
CA PHE A 11 -0.76 -0.65 7.77
C PHE A 11 0.01 -1.18 8.98
N PRO A 12 -0.49 -2.23 9.66
CA PRO A 12 0.14 -2.75 10.86
C PRO A 12 1.62 -3.15 10.63
N GLY A 13 2.51 -2.51 11.41
CA GLY A 13 3.96 -2.75 11.40
C GLY A 13 4.72 -2.03 10.28
N GLY A 14 6.02 -1.84 10.51
CA GLY A 14 6.91 -1.02 9.65
C GLY A 14 6.73 0.49 9.86
N PHE A 15 7.73 1.28 9.47
CA PHE A 15 7.75 2.75 9.56
C PHE A 15 7.24 3.32 10.90
N LEU A 16 7.72 2.77 12.03
CA LEU A 16 7.23 3.11 13.37
C LEU A 16 7.36 4.61 13.66
N GLY A 17 6.28 5.21 14.14
CA GLY A 17 6.21 6.62 14.49
C GLY A 17 6.17 7.58 13.31
N LYS A 18 6.16 7.07 12.07
CA LYS A 18 6.06 7.89 10.86
C LYS A 18 4.62 8.04 10.40
N THR A 19 4.31 9.23 9.92
CA THR A 19 3.05 9.55 9.24
C THR A 19 3.06 9.04 7.81
N ILE A 20 1.88 8.90 7.20
CA ILE A 20 1.71 8.58 5.78
C ILE A 20 2.50 9.58 4.91
N GLU A 21 2.43 10.88 5.22
CA GLU A 21 3.18 11.92 4.52
C GLU A 21 4.69 11.70 4.62
N GLN A 22 5.21 11.42 5.81
CA GLN A 22 6.64 11.12 5.99
C GLN A 22 7.06 9.89 5.18
N VAL A 23 6.25 8.82 5.17
CA VAL A 23 6.57 7.61 4.40
C VAL A 23 6.54 7.87 2.88
N ILE A 24 5.62 8.72 2.40
CA ILE A 24 5.59 9.12 0.98
C ILE A 24 6.81 9.97 0.61
N ILE A 25 7.22 10.90 1.48
CA ILE A 25 8.31 11.85 1.21
C ILE A 25 9.70 11.20 1.34
N GLU A 26 9.91 10.32 2.32
CA GLU A 26 11.22 9.72 2.66
C GLU A 26 11.73 8.65 1.67
N ASN A 27 11.25 8.72 0.44
CA ASN A 27 11.35 7.69 -0.58
C ASN A 27 12.76 7.09 -0.74
N GLY A 28 12.85 5.75 -0.72
CA GLY A 28 13.94 4.95 -1.30
C GLY A 28 15.12 4.52 -0.41
N THR A 29 15.29 5.03 0.82
CA THR A 29 16.42 4.59 1.67
C THR A 29 16.12 3.34 2.50
N GLN A 30 14.84 3.07 2.80
CA GLN A 30 14.41 1.93 3.63
C GLN A 30 13.56 0.89 2.87
N ASP A 31 13.01 1.25 1.71
CA ASP A 31 12.15 0.41 0.88
C ASP A 31 12.52 0.63 -0.61
N PRO A 32 13.37 -0.23 -1.20
CA PRO A 32 13.86 -0.06 -2.56
C PRO A 32 12.75 -0.07 -3.62
N GLN A 33 11.64 -0.77 -3.33
CA GLN A 33 10.48 -0.84 -4.23
C GLN A 33 9.47 0.28 -3.96
N GLN A 34 9.66 1.05 -2.88
CA GLN A 34 8.80 2.16 -2.49
C GLN A 34 7.35 1.71 -2.21
N LEU A 35 7.16 0.45 -1.82
CA LEU A 35 5.85 -0.13 -1.54
C LEU A 35 5.08 0.68 -0.50
N GLY A 36 5.74 1.06 0.60
CA GLY A 36 5.12 1.89 1.64
C GLY A 36 4.60 3.24 1.11
N ALA A 37 5.38 3.91 0.26
CA ALA A 37 4.97 5.19 -0.34
C ALA A 37 3.75 5.01 -1.25
N HIS A 38 3.73 3.97 -2.09
CA HIS A 38 2.62 3.71 -3.01
C HIS A 38 1.34 3.30 -2.26
N LEU A 39 1.46 2.49 -1.20
CA LEU A 39 0.31 2.13 -0.34
C LEU A 39 -0.21 3.35 0.44
N GLY A 40 0.68 4.22 0.92
CA GLY A 40 0.30 5.47 1.59
C GLY A 40 -0.48 6.41 0.67
N ALA A 41 0.00 6.58 -0.58
CA ALA A 41 -0.69 7.36 -1.60
C ALA A 41 -2.05 6.74 -1.97
N ALA A 42 -2.09 5.43 -2.15
CA ALA A 42 -3.30 4.68 -2.43
C ALA A 42 -4.37 4.85 -1.34
N TRP A 43 -3.97 4.74 -0.07
CA TRP A 43 -4.87 4.97 1.04
C TRP A 43 -5.39 6.40 1.08
N CYS A 44 -4.54 7.40 0.78
CA CYS A 44 -5.00 8.78 0.66
C CYS A 44 -6.05 8.94 -0.45
N ASN A 45 -5.83 8.33 -1.63
CA ASN A 45 -6.78 8.38 -2.74
C ASN A 45 -8.13 7.74 -2.39
N LEU A 46 -8.10 6.61 -1.68
CA LEU A 46 -9.31 5.96 -1.15
C LEU A 46 -10.06 6.88 -0.17
N GLN A 47 -9.35 7.51 0.77
CA GLN A 47 -9.97 8.44 1.74
C GLN A 47 -10.56 9.70 1.08
N MET A 48 -10.02 10.12 -0.07
CA MET A 48 -10.55 11.24 -0.85
C MET A 48 -11.71 10.84 -1.78
N GLY A 49 -12.03 9.54 -1.88
CA GLY A 49 -13.04 9.03 -2.80
C GLY A 49 -12.62 9.10 -4.28
N TRP A 50 -11.31 9.19 -4.57
CA TRP A 50 -10.79 9.22 -5.94
C TRP A 50 -10.68 7.82 -6.56
N VAL A 51 -10.66 6.79 -5.71
CA VAL A 51 -10.71 5.39 -6.09
C VAL A 51 -11.88 4.75 -5.35
N ASP A 52 -12.70 4.00 -6.07
CA ASP A 52 -13.84 3.29 -5.50
C ASP A 52 -13.34 2.12 -4.62
N ALA A 53 -13.96 1.91 -3.46
CA ALA A 53 -13.61 0.81 -2.55
C ALA A 53 -13.84 -0.59 -3.15
N SER A 54 -14.69 -0.70 -4.19
CA SER A 54 -14.85 -1.92 -4.98
C SER A 54 -13.65 -2.25 -5.87
N VAL A 55 -12.86 -1.24 -6.25
CA VAL A 55 -11.60 -1.41 -6.99
C VAL A 55 -10.46 -1.69 -6.01
N LEU A 56 -10.42 -0.95 -4.90
CA LEU A 56 -9.31 -1.05 -3.97
C LEU A 56 -9.71 -0.63 -2.54
N SER A 57 -10.09 -1.63 -1.75
CA SER A 57 -10.49 -1.43 -0.35
C SER A 57 -9.29 -1.31 0.58
N LEU A 58 -9.52 -0.83 1.81
CA LEU A 58 -8.51 -0.83 2.86
C LEU A 58 -8.00 -2.26 3.15
N GLU A 59 -8.89 -3.26 3.18
CA GLU A 59 -8.53 -4.66 3.40
C GLU A 59 -7.55 -5.17 2.34
N VAL A 60 -7.77 -4.80 1.06
CA VAL A 60 -6.86 -5.16 -0.04
C VAL A 60 -5.50 -4.50 0.15
N LEU A 61 -5.47 -3.22 0.53
CA LEU A 61 -4.21 -2.50 0.81
C LEU A 61 -3.44 -3.11 2.00
N GLU A 62 -4.14 -3.53 3.05
CA GLU A 62 -3.55 -4.21 4.21
C GLU A 62 -2.95 -5.57 3.81
N LYS A 63 -3.66 -6.36 3.01
CA LYS A 63 -3.16 -7.63 2.48
C LYS A 63 -1.92 -7.44 1.60
N MET A 64 -1.91 -6.40 0.77
CA MET A 64 -0.74 -6.02 -0.02
C MET A 64 0.46 -5.65 0.87
N TRP A 65 0.23 -4.89 1.94
CA TRP A 65 1.28 -4.57 2.90
C TRP A 65 1.84 -5.82 3.59
N ALA A 66 0.97 -6.74 4.04
CA ALA A 66 1.39 -8.00 4.64
C ALA A 66 2.19 -8.88 3.65
N GLY A 67 1.79 -8.86 2.37
CA GLY A 67 2.45 -9.59 1.29
C GLY A 67 3.89 -9.20 1.03
N ARG A 68 4.39 -8.09 1.58
CA ARG A 68 5.82 -7.73 1.50
C ARG A 68 6.76 -8.77 2.13
N ILE A 69 6.26 -9.56 3.11
CA ILE A 69 7.03 -10.59 3.81
C ILE A 69 6.71 -11.98 3.26
N SER A 70 5.42 -12.30 3.11
CA SER A 70 4.94 -13.65 2.80
C SER A 70 4.43 -13.85 1.37
N GLY A 71 4.46 -12.80 0.54
CA GLY A 71 3.79 -12.77 -0.76
C GLY A 71 2.31 -12.41 -0.66
N TYR A 72 1.80 -11.72 -1.67
CA TYR A 72 0.39 -11.36 -1.82
C TYR A 72 -0.28 -12.23 -2.89
N TYR A 73 -1.49 -12.70 -2.62
CA TYR A 73 -2.28 -13.48 -3.57
C TYR A 73 -3.39 -12.58 -4.13
N PRO A 74 -3.31 -12.14 -5.40
CA PRO A 74 -4.25 -11.19 -5.98
C PRO A 74 -5.61 -11.82 -6.32
N ILE A 75 -5.67 -13.15 -6.36
CA ILE A 75 -6.90 -13.92 -6.60
C ILE A 75 -7.20 -14.67 -5.30
N ASP A 76 -8.35 -14.36 -4.70
CA ASP A 76 -8.77 -15.02 -3.47
C ASP A 76 -8.88 -16.54 -3.68
N GLY A 77 -8.26 -17.30 -2.77
CA GLY A 77 -8.22 -18.76 -2.82
C GLY A 77 -7.23 -19.35 -3.84
N ALA A 78 -6.54 -18.52 -4.63
CA ALA A 78 -5.48 -19.00 -5.51
C ALA A 78 -4.18 -19.24 -4.74
N LEU A 79 -3.42 -20.25 -5.17
CA LEU A 79 -2.05 -20.50 -4.69
C LEU A 79 -0.98 -19.86 -5.60
N LEU A 80 -1.38 -19.40 -6.79
CA LEU A 80 -0.54 -18.69 -7.76
C LEU A 80 -1.41 -17.78 -8.64
N PRO A 81 -0.87 -16.65 -9.16
CA PRO A 81 0.49 -16.14 -8.91
C PRO A 81 0.64 -15.49 -7.53
N VAL A 82 1.85 -15.52 -6.97
CA VAL A 82 2.20 -14.76 -5.76
C VAL A 82 2.91 -13.48 -6.19
N TRP A 83 2.40 -12.34 -5.75
CA TRP A 83 2.96 -11.02 -6.00
C TRP A 83 3.96 -10.65 -4.91
N GLY A 84 5.13 -10.17 -5.34
CA GLY A 84 6.08 -9.48 -4.48
C GLY A 84 5.83 -7.96 -4.45
N PRO A 85 6.66 -7.21 -3.69
CA PRO A 85 6.56 -5.75 -3.62
C PRO A 85 6.54 -5.04 -4.98
N THR A 86 7.34 -5.50 -5.94
CA THR A 86 7.41 -4.92 -7.29
C THR A 86 6.10 -5.09 -8.06
N ASP A 87 5.48 -6.27 -8.00
CA ASP A 87 4.22 -6.56 -8.69
C ASP A 87 3.08 -5.71 -8.10
N ILE A 88 3.03 -5.62 -6.76
CA ILE A 88 2.07 -4.78 -6.05
C ILE A 88 2.21 -3.31 -6.46
N VAL A 89 3.43 -2.77 -6.45
CA VAL A 89 3.68 -1.38 -6.85
C VAL A 89 3.29 -1.14 -8.31
N THR A 90 3.57 -2.09 -9.20
CA THR A 90 3.17 -2.01 -10.61
C THR A 90 1.65 -1.96 -10.73
N TYR A 91 0.94 -2.82 -10.02
CA TYR A 91 -0.52 -2.81 -9.99
C TYR A 91 -1.09 -1.49 -9.45
N LEU A 92 -0.55 -0.97 -8.34
CA LEU A 92 -1.01 0.30 -7.77
C LEU A 92 -0.84 1.48 -8.75
N LYS A 93 0.25 1.49 -9.54
CA LYS A 93 0.49 2.49 -10.59
C LYS A 93 -0.51 2.42 -11.74
N THR A 94 -1.02 1.23 -12.08
CA THR A 94 -2.00 1.09 -13.17
C THR A 94 -3.43 1.35 -12.72
N THR A 95 -3.70 1.15 -11.43
CA THR A 95 -5.06 1.17 -10.89
C THR A 95 -5.43 2.51 -10.26
N MET A 96 -4.47 3.42 -10.09
CA MET A 96 -4.69 4.73 -9.46
C MET A 96 -3.91 5.85 -10.15
N PRO A 97 -4.45 7.08 -10.15
CA PRO A 97 -3.63 8.27 -10.32
C PRO A 97 -2.80 8.46 -9.05
N LEU A 98 -1.51 8.15 -9.13
CA LEU A 98 -0.55 8.37 -8.04
C LEU A 98 0.05 9.78 -8.11
#